data_AF-A0A1Y4GWA3-F1
#
_entry.id   AF-A0A1Y4GWA3-F1
#
_cell.length_a   1.000
_cell.length_b   1.000
_cell.length_c   1.000
_cell.angle_alpha   90.00
_cell.angle_beta   90.00
_cell.angle_gamma   90.00
#
_symmetry.space_group_name_H-M   'P 1'
#
loop_
_entity.id
_entity.type
_entity.pdbx_description
1 polymer ?
#
loop_
_entity_poly.entity_id
_entity_poly.type
_entity_poly.pdbx_seq_one_letter_code
_entity_poly.pdbx_strand_id
1 'polypeptide(L)' 'MRNKNNKHLGIEVDPELHRKLHYIAKYEGRSANGQILYLIRRCIQEFEKEHGKIEEKPE' A
#
# COMPACT_ATOMS: atom_id res chain seq x y z
N MET A 1 -18.54 -6.87 3.79
CA MET A 1 -18.55 -6.52 5.22
C MET A 1 -17.21 -5.91 5.58
N ARG A 2 -17.18 -4.76 6.27
CA ARG A 2 -15.93 -4.11 6.69
C ARG A 2 -15.36 -4.92 7.86
N ASN A 3 -14.16 -5.49 7.71
CA ASN A 3 -13.50 -6.19 8.81
C ASN A 3 -13.17 -5.15 9.89
N LYS A 4 -13.73 -5.33 11.10
CA LYS A 4 -13.52 -4.41 12.23
C LYS A 4 -12.05 -4.33 12.65
N ASN A 5 -11.25 -5.33 12.30
CA ASN A 5 -9.81 -5.36 12.59
C ASN A 5 -9.00 -4.51 11.59
N ASN A 6 -9.56 -4.18 10.42
CA ASN A 6 -8.84 -3.39 9.43
C ASN A 6 -8.77 -1.93 9.85
N LYS A 7 -7.54 -1.41 9.96
CA LYS A 7 -7.30 0.01 10.19
C LYS A 7 -7.49 0.80 8.89
N HIS A 8 -8.03 2.01 9.00
CA HIS A 8 -8.07 2.96 7.88
C HIS A 8 -6.74 3.69 7.80
N LEU A 9 -6.18 3.78 6.60
CA LEU A 9 -4.99 4.57 6.31
C LEU A 9 -5.43 5.82 5.57
N GLY A 10 -5.43 6.96 6.27
CA GLY A 10 -5.55 8.28 5.66
C GLY A 10 -4.16 8.83 5.38
N ILE A 11 -3.91 9.29 4.16
CA ILE A 11 -2.66 9.92 3.76
C ILE A 11 -2.94 11.22 3.04
N GLU A 12 -2.14 12.24 3.32
CA GLU A 12 -2.09 13.45 2.53
C GLU A 12 -1.09 13.26 1.41
N VAL A 13 -1.50 13.56 0.17
CA VAL A 13 -0.68 13.40 -1.02
C VAL A 13 -0.89 14.61 -1.92
N ASP A 14 0.20 15.03 -2.57
CA ASP A 14 0.12 16.09 -3.57
C ASP A 14 -0.87 15.72 -4.70
N PRO A 15 -1.67 16.69 -5.21
CA PRO A 15 -2.67 16.43 -6.25
C PRO A 15 -2.10 15.80 -7.53
N GLU A 16 -0.87 16.13 -7.92
CA GLU A 16 -0.21 15.54 -9.07
C GLU A 16 0.12 14.07 -8.80
N LEU A 17 0.66 13.76 -7.63
CA LEU A 17 0.96 12.38 -7.23
C LEU A 17 -0.30 11.52 -7.17
N HIS A 18 -1.37 12.06 -6.60
CA HIS A 18 -2.68 11.40 -6.56
C HIS A 18 -3.18 11.08 -7.99
N ARG A 19 -3.12 12.04 -8.92
CA ARG A 19 -3.51 11.81 -10.32
C ARG A 19 -2.66 10.72 -10.99
N LYS A 20 -1.33 10.76 -10.81
CA LYS A 20 -0.42 9.74 -11.38
C LYS A 20 -0.71 8.35 -10.82
N LEU A 21 -0.96 8.23 -9.52
CA LEU A 21 -1.36 6.97 -8.89
C LEU A 21 -2.64 6.42 -9.52
N HIS A 22 -3.68 7.25 -9.68
CA HIS A 22 -4.94 6.82 -10.31
C HIS A 22 -4.74 6.37 -11.76
N TYR A 23 -3.90 7.08 -12.52
CA TYR A 23 -3.57 6.69 -13.89
C TYR A 23 -2.94 5.29 -13.95
N ILE A 24 -1.92 5.04 -13.12
CA ILE A 24 -1.24 3.74 -13.03
C ILE A 24 -2.22 2.65 -12.55
N ALA A 25 -3.00 2.94 -11.51
CA ALA A 25 -3.98 1.99 -10.98
C ALA A 25 -4.98 1.57 -12.07
N LYS A 26 -5.51 2.52 -12.85
CA LYS A 26 -6.41 2.24 -13.97
C LYS A 26 -5.76 1.38 -15.05
N TYR A 27 -4.52 1.70 -15.42
CA TYR A 27 -3.75 0.92 -16.39
C TYR A 27 -3.56 -0.54 -15.92
N GLU A 28 -3.26 -0.71 -14.64
CA GLU A 28 -3.07 -2.02 -13.99
C GLU A 28 -4.39 -2.76 -13.64
N GLY A 29 -5.55 -2.17 -13.93
CA GLY A 29 -6.87 -2.74 -13.60
C GLY A 29 -7.20 -2.76 -12.10
N ARG A 30 -6.63 -1.84 -11.31
CA ARG A 30 -6.82 -1.73 -9.86
C ARG A 30 -7.50 -0.42 -9.47
N SER A 31 -8.11 -0.39 -8.28
CA SER A 31 -8.45 0.88 -7.62
C SER A 31 -7.20 1.54 -7.06
N ALA A 32 -7.23 2.86 -6.81
CA ALA A 32 -6.10 3.56 -6.19
C ALA A 32 -5.71 2.95 -4.83
N ASN A 33 -6.69 2.61 -3.98
CA ASN A 33 -6.42 1.91 -2.72
C ASN A 33 -5.81 0.51 -2.96
N GLY A 34 -6.29 -0.22 -3.96
CA GLY A 34 -5.71 -1.51 -4.34
C GLY A 34 -4.26 -1.38 -4.79
N GLN A 35 -3.94 -0.34 -5.55
CA GLN A 35 -2.57 -0.04 -5.99
C GLN A 35 -1.68 0.36 -4.81
N ILE A 36 -2.15 1.19 -3.88
CA ILE A 36 -1.38 1.53 -2.66
C ILE A 36 -1.08 0.28 -1.85
N LEU A 37 -2.08 -0.58 -1.60
CA LEU A 37 -1.87 -1.82 -0.86
C LEU A 37 -0.89 -2.77 -1.56
N TYR A 38 -0.94 -2.84 -2.89
CA TYR A 38 0.02 -3.61 -3.68
C TYR A 38 1.44 -3.07 -3.50
N LEU A 39 1.63 -1.76 -3.65
CA LEU A 39 2.93 -1.11 -3.51
C LEU A 39 3.51 -1.28 -2.10
N ILE A 40 2.70 -1.13 -1.05
CA ILE A 40 3.13 -1.35 0.34
C ILE A 40 3.61 -2.80 0.53
N ARG A 41 2.84 -3.79 0.06
CA ARG A 41 3.22 -5.21 0.18
C ARG A 41 4.51 -5.53 -0.58
N ARG A 42 4.67 -4.97 -1.78
CA ARG A 42 5.88 -5.10 -2.59
C ARG A 42 7.09 -4.50 -1.87
N CYS A 43 6.95 -3.31 -1.31
CA CYS A 43 7.98 -2.65 -0.53
C CYS A 43 8.42 -3.52 0.67
N ILE A 44 7.46 -4.04 1.45
CA ILE A 44 7.76 -4.94 2.58
C ILE A 44 8.50 -6.19 2.08
N GLN A 45 8.00 -6.85 1.04
CA GLN A 45 8.60 -8.07 0.50
C GLN A 45 10.05 -7.85 0.01
N GLU A 46 10.29 -6.73 -0.67
CA GLU A 46 11.61 -6.37 -1.18
C GLU A 46 12.58 -6.07 -0.03
N PHE A 47 12.12 -5.31 0.97
CA PHE A 47 12.88 -5.04 2.19
C PHE A 47 13.23 -6.33 2.94
N GLU A 48 12.25 -7.22 3.16
CA GLU A 48 12.47 -8.48 3.88
C GLU A 48 13.41 -9.44 3.14
N LYS A 49 13.43 -9.37 1.81
CA LYS A 49 14.36 -10.15 0.98
C LYS A 49 15.80 -9.69 1.17
N GLU A 50 16.02 -8.40 1.38
CA GLU A 50 17.36 -7.80 1.52
C GLU A 50 17.86 -7.83 2.98
N HIS A 51 16.99 -7.55 3.94
CA HIS A 51 17.36 -7.34 5.34
C HIS A 51 16.94 -8.48 6.29
N GLY A 52 16.20 -9.47 5.80
CA GLY A 52 15.56 -10.49 6.63
C GLY A 52 14.15 -10.10 7.07
N LYS A 53 13.39 -11.06 7.59
CA LYS A 53 11.98 -10.87 7.94
C LYS A 53 11.80 -9.85 9.05
N ILE A 54 10.77 -9.03 8.93
CA ILE A 54 10.38 -8.09 9.97
C ILE A 54 9.69 -8.89 11.09
N GLU A 55 10.32 -8.93 12.26
CA GLU A 55 9.69 -9.48 13.46
C GLU A 55 8.81 -8.41 14.11
N GLU A 56 7.49 -8.47 13.86
CA GLU A 56 6.52 -7.68 14.60
C GLU A 56 6.39 -8.26 16.02
N LYS A 57 7.21 -7.77 16.95
CA LYS A 57 6.96 -8.03 18.38
C LYS A 57 5.74 -7.22 18.79
N PRO A 58 4.65 -7.86 19.28
CA PRO A 58 3.56 -7.11 19.89
C PRO A 58 4.09 -6.50 21.20
N GLU A 59 4.21 -5.18 21.25
CA GLU A 59 4.19 -4.41 22.50
C GLU A 59 2.76 -4.11 22.92
#